data_AF-A0A6N4HAC2-F1
#
_entry.id   AF-A0A6N4HAC2-F1
#
_cell.length_a   1.000
_cell.length_b   1.000
_cell.length_c   1.000
_cell.angle_alpha   90.00
_cell.angle_beta   90.00
_cell.angle_gamma   90.00
#
_symmetry.space_group_name_H-M   'P 1'
#
loop_
_entity.id
_entity.type
_entity.pdbx_description
1 polymer ?
#
loop_
_entity_poly.entity_id
_entity_poly.type
_entity_poly.pdbx_seq_one_letter_code
_entity_poly.pdbx_strand_id
1 'polypeptide(L)'
;MDTLQAILLGIVQGITEFLPVSSSGHLQIAKELLGVELEENLTFDVALHAATVLSTIVVLWSEVWRLLKGLFSRRFNAEQAYVLKLVLSMIPIGVIGFLFKDRINAMLDAPYILVIVGAMLLLTATLLAFAYYAKPRQKETISYRDALIIGLAQACAAMPGLSRSGTTIATGLLLGNKKAAVAQFSFLMVLAPILGETLLEAASGDLTAGIATGTLAAGFAASFVTGCLACKFMIEIVKRGKLIWFSLYCALAGLVSILSYFC
;
A
#
# COMPACT_ATOMS: atom_id res chain seq x y z
N MET A 1 -4.82 -16.82 -17.57
CA MET A 1 -5.75 -16.31 -16.53
C MET A 1 -7.15 -16.13 -17.10
N ASP A 2 -8.16 -16.71 -16.45
CA ASP A 2 -9.57 -16.50 -16.80
C ASP A 2 -10.19 -15.29 -16.06
N THR A 3 -11.42 -14.93 -16.42
CA THR A 3 -12.13 -13.79 -15.84
C THR A 3 -12.45 -13.96 -14.35
N LEU A 4 -12.74 -15.19 -13.90
CA LEU A 4 -13.04 -15.44 -12.48
C LEU A 4 -11.77 -15.27 -11.63
N GLN A 5 -10.64 -15.84 -12.07
CA GLN A 5 -9.34 -15.64 -11.46
C GLN A 5 -9.00 -14.15 -11.37
N ALA A 6 -9.22 -13.38 -12.45
CA ALA A 6 -8.97 -11.94 -12.43
C ALA A 6 -9.87 -11.18 -11.45
N ILE A 7 -11.15 -11.55 -11.34
CA ILE A 7 -12.05 -10.95 -10.33
C ILE A 7 -11.58 -11.28 -8.92
N LEU A 8 -11.23 -12.53 -8.64
CA LEU A 8 -10.76 -12.95 -7.31
C LEU A 8 -9.46 -12.23 -6.91
N LEU A 9 -8.48 -12.18 -7.82
CA LEU A 9 -7.23 -11.43 -7.60
C LEU A 9 -7.50 -9.94 -7.43
N GLY A 10 -8.42 -9.37 -8.21
CA GLY A 10 -8.88 -7.98 -8.06
C GLY A 10 -9.47 -7.72 -6.68
N ILE A 11 -10.34 -8.61 -6.17
CA ILE A 11 -10.90 -8.51 -4.81
C ILE A 11 -9.80 -8.56 -3.76
N VAL A 12 -8.86 -9.51 -3.88
CA VAL A 12 -7.73 -9.64 -2.95
C VAL A 12 -6.92 -8.35 -2.93
N GLN A 13 -6.51 -7.85 -4.09
CA GLN A 13 -5.72 -6.62 -4.21
C GLN A 13 -6.47 -5.41 -3.65
N GLY A 14 -7.73 -5.22 -4.04
CA GLY A 14 -8.54 -4.09 -3.57
C GLY A 14 -8.76 -4.09 -2.06
N ILE A 15 -8.94 -5.25 -1.43
CA ILE A 15 -9.04 -5.33 0.04
C ILE A 15 -7.68 -5.08 0.71
N THR A 16 -6.67 -5.81 0.27
CA THR A 16 -5.39 -5.92 1.00
C THR A 16 -4.46 -4.73 0.78
N GLU A 17 -4.66 -3.91 -0.25
CA GLU A 17 -3.88 -2.68 -0.46
C GLU A 17 -4.09 -1.68 0.67
N PHE A 18 -5.33 -1.57 1.18
CA PHE A 18 -5.68 -0.64 2.24
C PHE A 18 -5.52 -1.23 3.63
N LEU A 19 -5.85 -2.52 3.79
CA LEU A 19 -5.70 -3.20 5.06
C LEU A 19 -4.21 -3.35 5.39
N PRO A 20 -3.83 -3.25 6.67
CA PRO A 20 -2.43 -3.30 7.07
C PRO A 20 -1.91 -4.75 7.16
N VAL A 21 -2.04 -5.49 6.06
CA VAL A 21 -1.82 -6.95 5.95
C VAL A 21 -0.86 -7.37 4.85
N SER A 22 -0.29 -6.41 4.09
CA SER A 22 0.56 -6.62 2.91
C SER A 22 -0.19 -7.17 1.69
N SER A 23 -0.48 -6.30 0.73
CA SER A 23 -1.16 -6.67 -0.52
C SER A 23 -0.32 -7.61 -1.38
N SER A 24 0.97 -7.31 -1.55
CA SER A 24 1.87 -8.15 -2.36
C SER A 24 1.94 -9.60 -1.88
N GLY A 25 2.03 -9.83 -0.57
CA GLY A 25 2.03 -11.18 -0.01
C GLY A 25 0.72 -11.93 -0.26
N HIS A 26 -0.43 -11.27 -0.05
CA HIS A 26 -1.74 -11.91 -0.25
C HIS A 26 -2.06 -12.15 -1.72
N LEU A 27 -1.68 -11.21 -2.60
CA LEU A 27 -1.87 -11.36 -4.03
C LEU A 27 -1.03 -12.52 -4.56
N GLN A 28 0.21 -12.67 -4.08
CA GLN A 28 1.09 -13.79 -4.42
C GLN A 28 0.49 -15.13 -3.97
N ILE A 29 0.03 -15.24 -2.73
CA ILE A 29 -0.64 -16.43 -2.21
C ILE A 29 -1.88 -16.77 -3.04
N ALA A 30 -2.68 -15.76 -3.40
CA ALA A 30 -3.87 -15.97 -4.20
C ALA A 30 -3.54 -16.46 -5.62
N LYS A 31 -2.47 -15.96 -6.25
CA LYS A 31 -2.01 -16.44 -7.56
C LYS A 31 -1.60 -17.90 -7.51
N GLU A 32 -0.83 -18.30 -6.50
CA GLU A 32 -0.40 -19.68 -6.29
C GLU A 32 -1.60 -20.63 -6.10
N LEU A 33 -2.54 -20.26 -5.22
CA LEU A 33 -3.74 -21.07 -4.95
C LEU A 33 -4.66 -21.20 -6.17
N LEU A 34 -4.67 -20.21 -7.06
CA LEU A 34 -5.46 -20.21 -8.29
C LEU A 34 -4.70 -20.82 -9.49
N GLY A 35 -3.43 -21.20 -9.32
CA GLY A 35 -2.58 -21.73 -10.40
C GLY A 35 -2.32 -20.71 -11.52
N VAL A 36 -2.20 -19.42 -11.17
CA VAL A 36 -1.92 -18.34 -12.14
C VAL A 36 -0.41 -18.13 -12.23
N GLU A 37 0.17 -18.33 -13.40
CA GLU A 37 1.61 -18.14 -13.63
C GLU A 37 2.05 -16.70 -13.30
N LEU A 38 3.14 -16.60 -12.54
CA LEU A 38 3.61 -15.37 -11.91
C LEU A 38 4.33 -14.44 -12.88
N GLU A 39 5.00 -15.01 -13.90
CA GLU A 39 5.90 -14.29 -14.81
C GLU A 39 5.16 -13.46 -15.88
N GLU A 40 3.90 -13.79 -16.22
CA GLU A 40 3.18 -13.16 -17.34
C GLU A 40 2.21 -12.02 -16.97
N ASN A 41 2.14 -11.61 -15.70
CA ASN A 41 1.02 -10.76 -15.22
C ASN A 41 1.43 -9.40 -14.62
N LEU A 42 2.62 -8.87 -14.94
CA LEU A 42 3.03 -7.50 -14.56
C LEU A 42 1.97 -6.46 -14.95
N THR A 43 1.50 -6.51 -16.20
CA THR A 43 0.41 -5.67 -16.71
C THR A 43 -0.87 -5.75 -15.87
N PHE A 44 -1.18 -6.94 -15.36
CA PHE A 44 -2.37 -7.14 -14.53
C PHE A 44 -2.21 -6.51 -13.16
N ASP A 45 -1.08 -6.75 -12.48
CA ASP A 45 -0.79 -6.18 -11.16
C ASP A 45 -0.80 -4.65 -11.21
N VAL A 46 -0.18 -4.07 -12.24
CA VAL A 46 -0.21 -2.63 -12.52
C VAL A 46 -1.64 -2.12 -12.65
N ALA A 47 -2.49 -2.81 -13.43
CA ALA A 47 -3.88 -2.41 -13.57
C ALA A 47 -4.64 -2.48 -12.23
N LEU A 48 -4.40 -3.52 -11.42
CA LEU A 48 -5.03 -3.63 -10.11
C LEU A 48 -4.56 -2.55 -9.14
N HIS A 49 -3.27 -2.16 -9.15
CA HIS A 49 -2.74 -1.03 -8.38
C HIS A 49 -3.29 0.32 -8.86
N ALA A 50 -3.43 0.50 -10.18
CA ALA A 50 -4.08 1.69 -10.73
C ALA A 50 -5.55 1.79 -10.28
N ALA A 51 -6.24 0.66 -10.17
CA ALA A 51 -7.61 0.61 -9.66
C ALA A 51 -7.70 1.06 -8.18
N THR A 52 -6.76 0.65 -7.32
CA THR A 52 -6.76 1.07 -5.90
C THR A 52 -6.33 2.54 -5.72
N VAL A 53 -5.46 3.06 -6.58
CA VAL A 53 -5.19 4.51 -6.69
C VAL A 53 -6.49 5.26 -7.00
N LEU A 54 -7.26 4.79 -7.99
CA LEU A 54 -8.55 5.39 -8.33
C LEU A 54 -9.55 5.28 -7.16
N SER A 55 -9.59 4.16 -6.45
CA SER A 55 -10.41 4.01 -5.24
C SER A 55 -10.07 5.07 -4.20
N THR A 56 -8.78 5.34 -3.99
CA THR A 56 -8.32 6.37 -3.04
C THR A 56 -8.77 7.76 -3.47
N ILE A 57 -8.61 8.10 -4.76
CA ILE A 57 -9.03 9.39 -5.32
C ILE A 57 -10.54 9.58 -5.14
N VAL A 58 -11.34 8.55 -5.42
CA VAL A 58 -12.81 8.62 -5.29
C VAL A 58 -13.24 8.73 -3.83
N VAL A 59 -12.67 7.93 -2.92
CA VAL A 59 -13.03 7.94 -1.50
C VAL A 59 -12.58 9.23 -0.82
N LEU A 60 -11.43 9.78 -1.18
CA LEU A 60 -10.87 11.01 -0.63
C LEU A 60 -11.07 12.21 -1.57
N TRP A 61 -12.09 12.18 -2.45
CA TRP A 61 -12.29 13.19 -3.49
C TRP A 61 -12.35 14.62 -2.94
N SER A 62 -13.02 14.83 -1.81
CA SER A 62 -13.08 16.14 -1.15
C SER A 62 -11.70 16.67 -0.77
N GLU A 63 -10.82 15.80 -0.28
CA GLU A 63 -9.46 16.16 0.11
C GLU A 63 -8.56 16.38 -1.11
N VAL A 64 -8.63 15.48 -2.10
CA VAL A 64 -7.88 15.62 -3.37
C VAL A 64 -8.25 16.93 -4.05
N TRP A 65 -9.55 17.23 -4.18
CA TRP A 65 -10.02 18.45 -4.81
C TRP A 65 -9.63 19.71 -4.02
N ARG A 66 -9.65 19.65 -2.69
CA ARG A 66 -9.18 20.73 -1.81
C ARG A 66 -7.69 21.01 -2.03
N LEU A 67 -6.86 19.97 -2.07
CA LEU A 67 -5.42 20.10 -2.32
C LEU A 67 -5.13 20.63 -3.72
N LEU A 68 -5.85 20.15 -4.75
CA LEU A 68 -5.70 20.63 -6.13
C LEU A 68 -6.04 22.12 -6.25
N LYS A 69 -7.19 22.55 -5.72
CA LYS A 69 -7.56 23.98 -5.69
C LYS A 69 -6.55 24.83 -4.93
N GLY A 70 -6.09 24.33 -3.78
CA GLY A 70 -5.10 25.01 -2.95
C GLY A 70 -3.74 25.15 -3.64
N LEU A 71 -3.33 24.17 -4.43
CA LEU A 71 -2.04 24.16 -5.14
C LEU A 71 -1.88 25.33 -6.11
N PHE A 72 -2.97 25.71 -6.80
CA PHE A 72 -2.98 26.83 -7.76
C PHE A 72 -3.19 28.21 -7.12
N SER A 73 -3.18 28.30 -5.79
CA SER A 73 -3.28 29.58 -5.09
C SER A 73 -1.99 30.39 -5.19
N ARG A 74 -2.10 31.71 -5.39
CA ARG A 74 -0.95 32.63 -5.56
C ARG A 74 -0.10 32.83 -4.29
N ARG A 75 -0.65 32.55 -3.11
CA ARG A 75 0.04 32.71 -1.83
C ARG A 75 0.18 31.35 -1.16
N PHE A 76 1.31 31.16 -0.47
CA PHE A 76 1.58 29.94 0.28
C PHE A 76 0.48 29.68 1.32
N ASN A 77 -0.24 28.58 1.15
CA ASN A 77 -1.36 28.18 2.02
C ASN A 77 -1.11 26.81 2.68
N ALA A 78 -2.05 26.39 3.52
CA ALA A 78 -1.96 25.13 4.25
C ALA A 78 -1.99 23.91 3.30
N GLU A 79 -2.70 24.00 2.18
CA GLU A 79 -2.80 22.97 1.16
C GLU A 79 -1.46 22.75 0.43
N GLN A 80 -0.78 23.83 0.03
CA GLN A 80 0.56 23.78 -0.57
C GLN A 80 1.58 23.21 0.43
N ALA A 81 1.49 23.59 1.71
CA ALA A 81 2.30 22.99 2.76
C ALA A 81 2.03 21.50 2.92
N TYR A 82 0.77 21.05 2.80
CA TYR A 82 0.39 19.64 2.86
C TYR A 82 0.91 18.86 1.65
N VAL A 83 0.76 19.39 0.44
CA VAL A 83 1.31 18.81 -0.79
C VAL A 83 2.84 18.67 -0.67
N LEU A 84 3.52 19.69 -0.15
CA LEU A 84 4.97 19.61 0.05
C LEU A 84 5.37 18.50 1.04
N LYS A 85 4.54 18.21 2.04
CA LYS A 85 4.76 17.06 2.96
C LYS A 85 4.57 15.72 2.25
N LEU A 86 3.57 15.60 1.37
CA LEU A 86 3.39 14.42 0.52
C LEU A 86 4.61 14.22 -0.38
N VAL A 87 5.09 15.28 -1.03
CA VAL A 87 6.31 15.26 -1.85
C VAL A 87 7.54 14.89 -1.01
N LEU A 88 7.71 15.50 0.16
CA LEU A 88 8.82 15.15 1.04
C LEU A 88 8.79 13.67 1.45
N SER A 89 7.60 13.12 1.70
CA SER A 89 7.44 11.72 2.08
C SER A 89 7.67 10.72 0.93
N MET A 90 7.57 11.15 -0.33
CA MET A 90 7.82 10.27 -1.49
C MET A 90 9.31 10.14 -1.84
N ILE A 91 10.15 11.09 -1.41
CA ILE A 91 11.58 11.10 -1.76
C ILE A 91 12.27 9.78 -1.35
N PRO A 92 12.12 9.26 -0.11
CA PRO A 92 12.81 8.05 0.29
C PRO A 92 12.42 6.81 -0.53
N ILE A 93 11.14 6.62 -0.85
CA ILE A 93 10.71 5.48 -1.68
C ILE A 93 11.18 5.65 -3.12
N GLY A 94 11.21 6.86 -3.67
CA GLY A 94 11.76 7.12 -5.01
C GLY A 94 13.24 6.76 -5.11
N VAL A 95 14.02 7.06 -4.07
CA VAL A 95 15.44 6.66 -3.97
C VAL A 95 15.59 5.14 -3.90
N ILE A 96 14.77 4.47 -3.07
CA ILE A 96 14.79 3.00 -2.97
C ILE A 96 14.37 2.35 -4.30
N GLY A 97 13.30 2.83 -4.93
CA GLY A 97 12.85 2.34 -6.23
C GLY A 97 13.86 2.55 -7.34
N PHE A 98 14.60 3.67 -7.35
CA PHE A 98 15.62 3.91 -8.37
C PHE A 98 16.90 3.09 -8.16
N LEU A 99 17.37 2.93 -6.92
CA LEU A 99 18.66 2.30 -6.62
C LEU A 99 18.58 0.79 -6.32
N PHE A 100 17.44 0.30 -5.86
CA PHE A 100 17.30 -1.06 -5.32
C PHE A 100 16.21 -1.90 -6.00
N LYS A 101 15.54 -1.43 -7.07
CA LYS A 101 14.47 -2.20 -7.77
C LYS A 101 14.92 -3.61 -8.13
N ASP A 102 16.07 -3.75 -8.80
CA ASP A 102 16.57 -5.06 -9.23
C ASP A 102 16.87 -6.00 -8.05
N ARG A 103 17.37 -5.45 -6.94
CA ARG A 103 17.64 -6.23 -5.73
C ARG A 103 16.36 -6.67 -5.05
N ILE A 104 15.35 -5.81 -5.00
CA ILE A 104 14.03 -6.14 -4.44
C ILE A 104 13.37 -7.23 -5.29
N ASN A 105 13.43 -7.13 -6.62
CA ASN A 105 12.92 -8.15 -7.52
C ASN A 105 13.66 -9.49 -7.33
N ALA A 106 14.99 -9.47 -7.24
CA ALA A 106 15.77 -10.68 -6.96
C ALA A 106 15.45 -11.33 -5.59
N MET A 107 14.94 -10.56 -4.62
CA MET A 107 14.47 -11.12 -3.35
C MET A 107 13.13 -11.84 -3.50
N LEU A 108 12.26 -11.43 -4.42
CA LEU A 108 10.98 -12.10 -4.70
C LEU A 108 11.21 -13.51 -5.27
N ASP A 109 12.24 -13.67 -6.10
CA ASP A 109 12.58 -14.95 -6.73
C ASP A 109 13.45 -15.85 -5.83
N ALA A 110 13.84 -15.37 -4.64
CA ALA A 110 14.68 -16.13 -3.74
C ALA A 110 13.91 -17.32 -3.13
N PRO A 111 14.55 -18.50 -2.98
CA PRO A 111 13.88 -19.69 -2.44
C PRO A 111 13.37 -19.48 -1.00
N TYR A 112 13.94 -18.54 -0.27
CA TYR A 112 13.57 -18.18 1.11
C TYR A 112 12.57 -16.99 1.18
N ILE A 113 11.88 -16.64 0.09
CA ILE A 113 10.91 -15.53 0.06
C ILE A 113 9.82 -15.66 1.13
N LEU A 114 9.31 -16.87 1.39
CA LEU A 114 8.31 -17.11 2.44
C LEU A 114 8.80 -16.73 3.85
N VAL A 115 10.10 -16.91 4.10
CA VAL A 115 10.73 -16.49 5.37
C VAL A 115 10.82 -14.97 5.44
N ILE A 116 11.19 -14.30 4.34
CA ILE A 116 11.24 -12.82 4.26
C ILE A 116 9.84 -12.24 4.50
N VAL A 117 8.85 -12.72 3.75
CA VAL A 117 7.46 -12.26 3.85
C VAL A 117 6.94 -12.48 5.27
N GLY A 118 7.17 -13.66 5.84
CA GLY A 118 6.75 -13.97 7.20
C GLY A 118 7.40 -13.06 8.24
N ALA A 119 8.71 -12.80 8.14
CA ALA A 119 9.43 -11.88 9.03
C ALA A 119 8.90 -10.43 8.90
N MET A 120 8.60 -9.98 7.68
CA MET A 120 8.04 -8.65 7.45
C MET A 120 6.59 -8.50 7.94
N LEU A 121 5.79 -9.57 7.89
CA LEU A 121 4.46 -9.62 8.51
C LEU A 121 4.55 -9.56 10.04
N LEU A 122 5.51 -10.25 10.65
CA LEU A 122 5.78 -10.13 12.10
C LEU A 122 6.24 -8.71 12.48
N LEU A 123 7.05 -8.07 11.63
CA LEU A 123 7.42 -6.66 11.81
C LEU A 123 6.19 -5.74 11.72
N THR A 124 5.32 -5.95 10.73
CA THR A 124 4.04 -5.25 10.62
C THR A 124 3.20 -5.43 11.89
N ALA A 125 3.07 -6.67 12.36
CA ALA A 125 2.31 -6.99 13.57
C ALA A 125 2.84 -6.22 14.78
N THR A 126 4.16 -6.20 14.94
CA THR A 126 4.86 -5.51 16.03
C THR A 126 4.62 -3.99 15.96
N LEU A 127 4.76 -3.39 14.79
CA LEU A 127 4.51 -1.95 14.58
C LEU A 127 3.06 -1.57 14.93
N LEU A 128 2.08 -2.36 14.47
CA LEU A 128 0.66 -2.14 14.75
C LEU A 128 0.34 -2.30 16.25
N ALA A 129 0.96 -3.27 16.93
CA ALA A 129 0.81 -3.46 18.38
C ALA A 129 1.35 -2.26 19.15
N PHE A 130 2.57 -1.80 18.83
CA PHE A 130 3.12 -0.60 19.46
C PHE A 130 2.28 0.64 19.19
N ALA A 131 1.81 0.83 17.95
CA ALA A 131 0.95 1.95 17.59
C ALA A 131 -0.40 1.91 18.34
N TYR A 132 -0.92 0.73 18.66
CA TYR A 132 -2.13 0.56 19.46
C TYR A 132 -1.93 1.02 20.92
N TYR A 133 -0.80 0.66 21.54
CA TYR A 133 -0.49 1.01 22.93
C TYR A 133 0.17 2.38 23.12
N ALA A 134 0.55 3.06 22.03
CA ALA A 134 1.17 4.37 22.09
C ALA A 134 0.22 5.42 22.69
N LYS A 135 0.72 6.19 23.66
CA LYS A 135 -0.07 7.28 24.26
C LYS A 135 -0.35 8.37 23.21
N PRO A 136 -1.60 8.84 23.09
CA PRO A 136 -1.96 9.83 22.09
C PRO A 136 -1.36 11.19 22.46
N ARG A 137 -0.26 11.57 21.80
CA ARG A 137 0.01 12.97 21.53
C ARG A 137 -0.89 13.31 20.34
N GLN A 138 -1.78 14.28 20.47
CA GLN A 138 -2.75 14.61 19.41
C GLN A 138 -2.28 15.84 18.62
N LYS A 139 -1.11 15.74 17.96
CA LYS A 139 -0.64 16.82 17.08
C LYS A 139 -1.73 17.16 16.07
N GLU A 140 -2.05 18.45 15.95
CA GLU A 140 -3.09 18.97 15.07
C GLU A 140 -2.78 18.71 13.59
N THR A 141 -1.50 18.87 13.23
CA THR A 141 -1.02 18.72 11.86
C THR A 141 0.25 17.86 11.83
N ILE A 142 0.41 17.10 10.76
CA ILE A 142 1.63 16.35 10.49
C ILE A 142 2.74 17.35 10.18
N SER A 143 3.86 17.29 10.90
CA SER A 143 5.02 18.16 10.64
C SER A 143 5.84 17.66 9.45
N TYR A 144 6.72 18.50 8.89
CA TYR A 144 7.64 18.06 7.83
C TYR A 144 8.58 16.94 8.30
N ARG A 145 9.03 17.00 9.56
CA ARG A 145 9.81 15.93 10.17
C ARG A 145 9.03 14.62 10.22
N ASP A 146 7.77 14.68 10.68
CA ASP A 146 6.92 13.49 10.74
C ASP A 146 6.64 12.93 9.33
N ALA A 147 6.38 13.79 8.34
CA ALA A 147 6.18 13.39 6.95
C ALA A 147 7.41 12.67 6.36
N LEU A 148 8.62 13.16 6.63
CA LEU A 148 9.85 12.51 6.18
C LEU A 148 10.06 11.15 6.87
N ILE A 149 9.82 11.04 8.19
CA ILE A 149 9.95 9.78 8.92
C ILE A 149 8.92 8.75 8.43
N ILE A 150 7.68 9.16 8.17
CA ILE A 150 6.66 8.30 7.56
C ILE A 150 7.11 7.88 6.15
N GLY A 151 7.72 8.78 5.37
CA GLY A 151 8.31 8.47 4.08
C GLY A 151 9.45 7.45 4.13
N LEU A 152 10.33 7.54 5.13
CA LEU A 152 11.36 6.53 5.39
C LEU A 152 10.73 5.17 5.72
N ALA A 153 9.69 5.17 6.54
CA ALA A 153 8.96 3.94 6.87
C ALA A 153 8.29 3.32 5.62
N GLN A 154 7.74 4.15 4.73
CA GLN A 154 7.24 3.72 3.42
C GLN A 154 8.35 3.10 2.56
N ALA A 155 9.56 3.69 2.57
CA ALA A 155 10.70 3.16 1.83
C ALA A 155 11.14 1.80 2.36
N CYS A 156 11.14 1.59 3.69
CA CYS A 156 11.34 0.27 4.28
C CYS A 156 10.25 -0.72 3.83
N ALA A 157 9.01 -0.25 3.69
CA ALA A 157 7.88 -1.06 3.21
C ALA A 157 7.94 -1.43 1.72
N ALA A 158 9.03 -1.11 1.01
CA ALA A 158 9.35 -1.74 -0.27
C ALA A 158 9.76 -3.21 -0.12
N MET A 159 10.15 -3.64 1.09
CA MET A 159 10.49 -5.03 1.38
C MET A 159 9.28 -5.97 1.19
N PRO A 160 9.45 -7.11 0.51
CA PRO A 160 8.37 -8.08 0.30
C PRO A 160 7.72 -8.53 1.61
N GLY A 161 6.38 -8.45 1.69
CA GLY A 161 5.60 -8.84 2.88
C GLY A 161 5.46 -7.76 3.96
N LEU A 162 6.15 -6.62 3.86
CA LEU A 162 5.95 -5.51 4.79
C LEU A 162 4.71 -4.72 4.36
N SER A 163 3.72 -4.59 5.23
CA SER A 163 2.54 -3.81 4.88
C SER A 163 2.86 -2.33 4.81
N ARG A 164 2.74 -1.74 3.62
CA ARG A 164 2.92 -0.30 3.40
C ARG A 164 1.99 0.52 4.30
N SER A 165 0.67 0.32 4.15
CA SER A 165 -0.36 1.00 4.94
C SER A 165 -0.18 0.77 6.45
N GLY A 166 0.15 -0.45 6.87
CA GLY A 166 0.43 -0.76 8.27
C GLY A 166 1.62 0.00 8.83
N THR A 167 2.71 0.02 8.07
CA THR A 167 3.98 0.65 8.46
C THR A 167 3.88 2.17 8.55
N THR A 168 3.29 2.81 7.54
CA THR A 168 3.10 4.27 7.51
C THR A 168 2.09 4.75 8.56
N ILE A 169 0.97 4.03 8.72
CA ILE A 169 -0.03 4.36 9.75
C ILE A 169 0.56 4.16 11.14
N ALA A 170 1.19 3.02 11.42
CA ALA A 170 1.80 2.77 12.72
C ALA A 170 2.86 3.82 13.06
N THR A 171 3.75 4.13 12.11
CA THR A 171 4.78 5.17 12.30
C THR A 171 4.16 6.53 12.58
N GLY A 172 3.15 6.95 11.82
CA GLY A 172 2.47 8.22 12.05
C GLY A 172 1.82 8.32 13.43
N LEU A 173 1.22 7.22 13.91
CA LEU A 173 0.63 7.13 15.25
C LEU A 173 1.69 7.15 16.36
N LEU A 174 2.79 6.41 16.19
CA LEU A 174 3.91 6.40 17.13
C LEU A 174 4.58 7.78 17.28
N LEU A 175 4.60 8.56 16.21
CA LEU A 175 5.06 9.96 16.22
C LEU A 175 4.08 10.93 16.90
N GLY A 176 2.90 10.45 17.32
CA GLY A 176 1.92 11.25 18.03
C GLY A 176 1.06 12.13 17.11
N ASN A 177 0.69 11.65 15.93
CA ASN A 177 -0.23 12.34 15.04
C ASN A 177 -1.66 11.85 15.25
N LYS A 178 -2.66 12.71 14.99
CA LYS A 178 -4.08 12.35 15.07
C LYS A 178 -4.40 11.19 14.11
N LYS A 179 -5.13 10.17 14.60
CA LYS A 179 -5.52 8.95 13.86
C LYS A 179 -6.10 9.22 12.47
N ALA A 180 -7.08 10.13 12.39
CA ALA A 180 -7.72 10.48 11.13
C ALA A 180 -6.75 11.12 10.12
N ALA A 181 -5.88 12.02 10.59
CA ALA A 181 -4.90 12.70 9.75
C ALA A 181 -3.84 11.71 9.22
N VAL A 182 -3.40 10.76 10.04
CA VAL A 182 -2.43 9.73 9.63
C VAL A 182 -3.03 8.80 8.57
N ALA A 183 -4.27 8.34 8.75
CA ALA A 183 -4.93 7.49 7.75
C ALA A 183 -5.04 8.20 6.39
N GLN A 184 -5.50 9.45 6.39
CA GLN A 184 -5.61 10.25 5.17
C GLN A 184 -4.24 10.51 4.53
N PHE A 185 -3.25 10.91 5.33
CA PHE A 185 -1.89 11.15 4.83
C PHE A 185 -1.27 9.89 4.22
N SER A 186 -1.40 8.76 4.90
CA SER A 186 -0.90 7.47 4.43
C SER A 186 -1.51 7.04 3.10
N PHE A 187 -2.80 7.31 2.87
CA PHE A 187 -3.44 6.93 1.61
C PHE A 187 -3.13 7.92 0.48
N LEU A 188 -3.02 9.21 0.78
CA LEU A 188 -2.66 10.23 -0.20
C LEU A 188 -1.19 10.15 -0.62
N MET A 189 -0.27 9.82 0.29
CA MET A 189 1.18 9.83 -0.01
C MET A 189 1.59 8.75 -1.01
N VAL A 190 0.79 7.71 -1.16
CA VAL A 190 1.05 6.56 -2.03
C VAL A 190 0.61 6.80 -3.47
N LEU A 191 -0.29 7.77 -3.71
CA LEU A 191 -0.83 8.06 -5.04
C LEU A 191 0.27 8.34 -6.07
N ALA A 192 1.19 9.25 -5.75
CA ALA A 192 2.25 9.65 -6.67
C ALA A 192 3.27 8.51 -6.93
N PRO A 193 3.79 7.80 -5.90
CA PRO A 193 4.62 6.61 -6.12
C PRO A 193 3.99 5.56 -7.02
N ILE A 194 2.74 5.13 -6.77
CA ILE A 194 2.09 4.09 -7.59
C ILE A 194 1.84 4.60 -9.00
N LEU A 195 1.37 5.84 -9.17
CA LEU A 195 1.18 6.41 -10.51
C LEU A 195 2.51 6.48 -11.28
N GLY A 196 3.61 6.85 -10.59
CA GLY A 196 4.94 6.88 -11.18
C GLY A 196 5.40 5.49 -11.63
N GLU A 197 5.24 4.48 -10.77
CA GLU A 197 5.54 3.08 -11.08
C GLU A 197 4.71 2.56 -12.26
N THR A 198 3.40 2.82 -12.24
CA THR A 198 2.47 2.47 -13.34
C THR A 198 2.87 3.12 -14.66
N LEU A 199 3.27 4.40 -14.65
CA LEU A 199 3.71 5.12 -15.85
C LEU A 199 5.07 4.62 -16.38
N LEU A 200 6.00 4.28 -15.48
CA LEU A 200 7.30 3.75 -15.86
C LEU A 200 7.16 2.37 -16.52
N GLU A 201 6.32 1.51 -15.96
CA GLU A 201 6.03 0.18 -16.52
C GLU A 201 5.21 0.29 -17.82
N ALA A 202 4.35 1.31 -17.93
CA ALA A 202 3.69 1.63 -19.18
C ALA A 202 4.65 2.08 -20.29
N ALA A 203 5.67 2.85 -19.92
CA ALA A 203 6.65 3.36 -20.87
C ALA A 203 7.68 2.30 -21.30
N SER A 204 7.91 1.23 -20.53
CA SER A 204 8.86 0.16 -20.90
C SER A 204 8.40 -0.66 -22.12
N GLY A 205 7.12 -0.55 -22.49
CA GLY A 205 6.57 -1.25 -23.66
C GLY A 205 6.19 -2.72 -23.39
N ASP A 206 6.40 -3.20 -22.16
CA ASP A 206 6.04 -4.57 -21.75
C ASP A 206 4.54 -4.74 -21.47
N LEU A 207 3.73 -3.67 -21.55
CA LEU A 207 2.31 -3.68 -21.22
C LEU A 207 1.41 -4.47 -22.17
N THR A 208 1.94 -5.11 -23.21
CA THR A 208 1.10 -5.66 -24.29
C THR A 208 1.57 -7.02 -24.79
N ALA A 209 1.31 -8.08 -24.03
CA ALA A 209 1.12 -9.42 -24.57
C ALA A 209 0.37 -10.31 -23.55
N GLY A 210 -0.74 -10.93 -23.94
CA GLY A 210 -1.25 -12.13 -23.24
C GLY A 210 -2.63 -12.05 -22.56
N ILE A 211 -3.06 -10.90 -22.03
CA ILE A 211 -4.31 -10.82 -21.23
C ILE A 211 -5.46 -10.22 -22.05
N ALA A 212 -6.59 -10.93 -22.11
CA ALA A 212 -7.79 -10.42 -22.74
C ALA A 212 -8.31 -9.15 -22.04
N THR A 213 -8.64 -8.11 -22.81
CA THR A 213 -9.11 -6.81 -22.31
C THR A 213 -10.30 -6.95 -21.36
N GLY A 214 -11.22 -7.89 -21.62
CA GLY A 214 -12.36 -8.17 -20.75
C GLY A 214 -11.96 -8.70 -19.37
N THR A 215 -10.97 -9.58 -19.31
CA THR A 215 -10.42 -10.14 -18.07
C THR A 215 -9.70 -9.07 -17.25
N LEU A 216 -8.89 -8.23 -17.91
CA LEU A 216 -8.21 -7.09 -17.27
C LEU A 216 -9.21 -6.09 -16.69
N ALA A 217 -10.23 -5.72 -17.46
CA ALA A 217 -11.28 -4.80 -17.03
C ALA A 217 -12.09 -5.35 -15.84
N ALA A 218 -12.37 -6.66 -15.82
CA ALA A 218 -13.07 -7.31 -14.73
C ALA A 218 -12.26 -7.29 -13.43
N GLY A 219 -10.97 -7.62 -13.48
CA GLY A 219 -10.06 -7.53 -12.33
C GLY A 219 -9.90 -6.09 -11.84
N PHE A 220 -9.70 -5.14 -12.76
CA PHE A 220 -9.65 -3.71 -12.44
C PHE A 220 -10.92 -3.23 -11.72
N ALA A 221 -12.10 -3.55 -12.26
CA ALA A 221 -13.37 -3.16 -11.65
C ALA A 221 -13.56 -3.79 -10.27
N ALA A 222 -13.21 -5.06 -10.10
CA ALA A 222 -13.26 -5.75 -8.83
C ALA A 222 -12.34 -5.10 -7.78
N SER A 223 -11.08 -4.80 -8.15
CA SER A 223 -10.13 -4.08 -7.30
C SER A 223 -10.60 -2.66 -6.97
N PHE A 224 -11.15 -1.93 -7.93
CA PHE A 224 -11.65 -0.59 -7.71
C PHE A 224 -12.82 -0.55 -6.71
N VAL A 225 -13.83 -1.43 -6.89
CA VAL A 225 -15.01 -1.47 -6.03
C VAL A 225 -14.65 -1.93 -4.63
N THR A 226 -13.90 -3.03 -4.51
CA THR A 226 -13.48 -3.53 -3.19
C THR A 226 -12.50 -2.58 -2.51
N GLY A 227 -11.62 -1.93 -3.27
CA GLY A 227 -10.74 -0.87 -2.79
C GLY A 227 -11.49 0.33 -2.24
N CYS A 228 -12.59 0.75 -2.87
CA CYS A 228 -13.43 1.83 -2.33
C CYS A 228 -14.02 1.46 -0.96
N LEU A 229 -14.49 0.22 -0.83
CA LEU A 229 -15.05 -0.30 0.41
C LEU A 229 -13.97 -0.42 1.49
N ALA A 230 -12.83 -1.02 1.16
CA ALA A 230 -11.70 -1.24 2.06
C ALA A 230 -11.07 0.08 2.52
N CYS A 231 -10.91 1.06 1.64
CA CYS A 231 -10.39 2.38 1.99
C CYS A 231 -11.30 3.10 3.01
N LYS A 232 -12.62 3.15 2.74
CA LYS A 232 -13.61 3.72 3.69
C LYS A 232 -13.59 3.00 5.03
N PHE A 233 -13.59 1.67 4.99
CA PHE A 233 -13.56 0.82 6.17
C PHE A 233 -12.29 1.05 7.00
N MET A 234 -11.14 1.13 6.34
CA MET A 234 -9.86 1.29 7.02
C MET A 234 -9.74 2.66 7.69
N ILE A 235 -10.18 3.75 7.04
CA ILE A 235 -10.25 5.07 7.68
C ILE A 235 -11.02 5.01 8.99
N GLU A 236 -12.16 4.31 9.00
CA GLU A 236 -13.00 4.17 10.19
C GLU A 236 -12.35 3.29 11.27
N ILE A 237 -11.68 2.20 10.90
CA ILE A 237 -10.93 1.37 11.86
C ILE A 237 -9.80 2.16 12.52
N VAL A 238 -9.01 2.90 11.74
CA VAL A 238 -7.90 3.70 12.29
C VAL A 238 -8.45 4.71 13.28
N LYS A 239 -9.54 5.41 12.95
CA LYS A 239 -10.22 6.34 13.86
C LYS A 239 -10.65 5.69 15.17
N ARG A 240 -11.23 4.48 15.10
CA ARG A 240 -11.64 3.69 16.28
C ARG A 240 -10.47 3.09 17.06
N GLY A 241 -9.25 3.10 16.50
CA GLY A 241 -8.06 2.53 17.13
C GLY A 241 -8.05 1.01 17.22
N LYS A 242 -8.76 0.29 16.34
CA LYS A 242 -8.87 -1.18 16.39
C LYS A 242 -7.76 -1.91 15.61
N LEU A 243 -6.55 -1.32 15.55
CA LEU A 243 -5.43 -1.88 14.77
C LEU A 243 -4.89 -3.21 15.32
N ILE A 244 -5.15 -3.52 16.59
CA ILE A 244 -4.66 -4.74 17.24
C ILE A 244 -5.14 -6.03 16.56
N TRP A 245 -6.33 -6.03 15.94
CA TRP A 245 -6.84 -7.20 15.22
C TRP A 245 -6.00 -7.53 13.98
N PHE A 246 -5.54 -6.50 13.27
CA PHE A 246 -4.61 -6.70 12.16
C PHE A 246 -3.21 -7.09 12.63
N SER A 247 -2.78 -6.62 13.80
CA SER A 247 -1.54 -7.09 14.41
C SER A 247 -1.58 -8.60 14.65
N LEU A 248 -2.66 -9.11 15.25
CA LEU A 248 -2.85 -10.55 15.46
C LEU A 248 -2.90 -11.33 14.14
N TYR A 249 -3.61 -10.80 13.14
CA TYR A 249 -3.66 -11.39 11.82
C TYR A 249 -2.27 -11.53 11.19
N CYS A 250 -1.50 -10.44 11.14
CA CYS A 250 -0.15 -10.43 10.59
C CYS A 250 0.80 -11.32 11.38
N ALA A 251 0.62 -11.42 12.70
CA ALA A 251 1.40 -12.34 13.53
C ALA A 251 1.14 -13.80 13.12
N LEU A 252 -0.13 -14.19 13.00
CA LEU A 252 -0.52 -15.53 12.59
C LEU A 252 -0.08 -15.85 11.17
N ALA A 253 -0.37 -14.97 10.21
CA ALA A 253 0.03 -15.14 8.80
C ALA A 253 1.55 -15.23 8.66
N GLY A 254 2.30 -14.40 9.40
CA GLY A 254 3.76 -14.42 9.40
C GLY A 254 4.34 -15.73 9.95
N LEU A 255 3.78 -16.24 11.05
CA LEU A 255 4.17 -17.54 11.61
C LEU A 255 3.88 -18.68 10.64
N VAL A 256 2.69 -18.70 10.04
CA VAL A 256 2.31 -19.73 9.05
C VAL A 256 3.26 -19.70 7.86
N SER A 257 3.56 -18.53 7.30
CA SER A 257 4.50 -18.37 6.17
C SER A 257 5.89 -18.94 6.48
N ILE A 258 6.42 -18.68 7.69
CA ILE A 258 7.73 -19.21 8.12
C ILE A 258 7.67 -20.73 8.31
N LEU A 259 6.63 -21.26 8.97
CA LEU A 259 6.50 -22.68 9.23
C LEU A 259 6.35 -23.49 7.94
N SER A 260 5.55 -23.01 6.99
CA SER A 260 5.36 -23.66 5.69
C SER A 260 6.62 -23.73 4.83
N TYR A 261 7.65 -22.92 5.12
CA TYR A 261 8.94 -23.03 4.45
C TYR A 261 9.79 -24.22 4.94
N PHE A 262 9.61 -24.64 6.20
CA PHE A 262 10.40 -25.70 6.82
C PHE A 262 9.71 -27.08 6.82
N CYS A 263 8.43 -27.13 6.45
CA CYS A 263 7.62 -28.35 6.36
C CYS A 263 7.54 -28.85 4.91
#